data_AF-A0A6I2VUT0-F1
#
_entry.id   AF-A0A6I2VUT0-F1
#
_cell.length_a   1.000
_cell.length_b   1.000
_cell.length_c   1.000
_cell.angle_alpha   90.00
_cell.angle_beta   90.00
_cell.angle_gamma   90.00
#
_symmetry.space_group_name_H-M   'P 1'
#
loop_
_entity.id
_entity.type
_entity.pdbx_description
1 polymer ?
#
loop_
_entity_poly.entity_id
_entity_poly.type
_entity_poly.pdbx_seq_one_letter_code
_entity_poly.pdbx_strand_id
1 'polypeptide(L)' 'MRLIVTRCTVEYAGRLETRLPEALRLVMVKADGCVAIHSDGGAYKPLNWMNSPNVIEDNTDHWIVRNPKGEA' A
#
# COMPACT_ATOMS: atom_id res chain seq x y z
N MET A 1 -3.40 -13.15 -5.77
CA MET A 1 -2.16 -12.34 -5.78
C MET A 1 -2.28 -11.34 -6.91
N ARG A 2 -2.07 -10.05 -6.65
CA ARG A 2 -2.02 -8.99 -7.66
C ARG A 2 -0.75 -8.16 -7.45
N LEU A 3 0.01 -7.97 -8.51
CA LEU A 3 1.24 -7.18 -8.53
C LEU A 3 1.01 -6.00 -9.46
N ILE A 4 1.27 -4.79 -8.99
CA ILE A 4 1.15 -3.58 -9.80
C ILE A 4 2.45 -2.81 -9.70
N VAL A 5 3.00 -2.49 -10.86
CA VAL A 5 4.11 -1.55 -10.97
C VAL A 5 3.52 -0.23 -11.45
N THR A 6 3.60 0.81 -10.63
CA THR A 6 3.00 2.11 -10.94
C THR A 6 3.82 3.25 -10.37
N ARG A 7 3.67 4.44 -10.96
CA ARG A 7 4.12 5.68 -10.36
C ARG A 7 2.96 6.25 -9.56
N CYS A 8 3.10 6.30 -8.24
CA CYS A 8 2.05 6.78 -7.35
C CYS A 8 2.65 7.53 -6.17
N THR A 9 1.83 8.25 -5.41
CA THR A 9 2.12 8.67 -4.03
C THR A 9 1.46 7.69 -3.07
N VAL A 10 1.98 7.52 -1.85
CA VAL A 10 1.29 6.74 -0.81
C VAL A 10 1.11 7.61 0.42
N GLU A 11 -0.10 7.63 0.95
CA GLU A 11 -0.45 8.23 2.22
C GLU A 11 -0.92 7.08 3.14
N TYR A 12 -0.52 7.13 4.39
CA TYR A 12 -0.88 6.12 5.39
C TYR A 12 -1.20 6.84 6.70
N ALA A 13 -2.37 6.54 7.25
CA ALA A 13 -2.84 7.02 8.52
C ALA A 13 -3.20 5.85 9.44
N GLY A 14 -2.40 5.67 10.50
CA GLY A 14 -2.66 4.71 11.57
C GLY A 14 -1.98 5.16 12.86
N ARG A 15 -1.24 4.27 13.53
CA ARG A 15 -0.41 4.66 14.69
C ARG A 15 0.57 5.80 14.39
N LEU A 16 1.08 5.84 13.18
CA LEU A 16 1.90 6.92 12.64
C LEU A 16 1.28 7.38 11.33
N GLU A 17 1.47 8.66 11.02
CA GLU A 17 1.13 9.22 9.72
C GLU A 17 2.40 9.28 8.86
N THR A 18 2.35 8.75 7.65
CA THR A 18 3.48 8.78 6.73
C THR A 18 3.03 9.10 5.31
N ARG A 19 3.86 9.86 4.58
CA ARG A 19 3.67 10.12 3.16
C ARG A 19 4.92 9.73 2.38
N LEU A 20 4.76 8.84 1.41
CA LEU A 20 5.80 8.51 0.45
C LEU A 20 5.59 9.39 -0.80
N PRO A 21 6.54 10.26 -1.18
CA PRO A 21 6.42 11.13 -2.35
C PRO A 21 6.36 10.30 -3.65
N GLU A 22 5.90 10.88 -4.75
CA GLU A 22 5.75 10.17 -6.02
C GLU A 22 7.04 9.43 -6.46
N ALA A 23 6.93 8.13 -6.73
CA ALA A 23 8.02 7.29 -7.23
C ALA A 23 7.47 6.04 -7.92
N LEU A 24 8.31 5.34 -8.67
CA LEU A 24 7.97 4.02 -9.21
C LEU A 24 7.95 3.01 -8.06
N ARG A 25 6.85 2.27 -7.93
CA ARG A 25 6.60 1.35 -6.82
C ARG A 25 6.05 0.03 -7.30
N LEU A 26 6.45 -1.03 -6.61
CA LEU A 26 5.74 -2.30 -6.66
C LEU A 26 4.71 -2.35 -5.51
N VAL A 27 3.44 -2.38 -5.87
CA VAL A 27 2.31 -2.64 -4.98
C VAL A 27 2.00 -4.13 -5.04
N MET A 28 2.18 -4.83 -3.93
CA MET A 28 1.87 -6.25 -3.81
C MET A 28 0.60 -6.43 -2.97
N VAL A 29 -0.41 -7.06 -3.56
CA VAL A 29 -1.65 -7.47 -2.89
C VAL A 29 -1.71 -8.98 -2.81
N LYS A 30 -1.63 -9.50 -1.58
CA LYS A 30 -1.69 -10.94 -1.29
C LYS A 30 -3.13 -11.43 -1.23
N ALA A 31 -3.32 -12.74 -1.28
CA ALA A 31 -4.64 -13.37 -1.29
C ALA A 31 -5.41 -13.21 0.04
N ASP A 32 -4.71 -12.97 1.14
CA ASP A 32 -5.26 -12.71 2.47
C ASP A 32 -5.63 -11.23 2.70
N GLY A 33 -5.40 -10.35 1.71
CA GLY A 33 -5.62 -8.91 1.82
C GLY A 33 -4.45 -8.14 2.43
N CYS A 34 -3.30 -8.78 2.70
CA CYS A 34 -2.08 -8.03 3.02
C CYS A 34 -1.63 -7.20 1.81
N VAL A 35 -1.30 -5.93 2.05
CA VAL A 35 -0.78 -4.99 1.05
C VAL A 35 0.60 -4.53 1.47
N ALA A 36 1.55 -4.54 0.54
CA ALA A 36 2.92 -4.08 0.76
C ALA A 36 3.39 -3.20 -0.40
N ILE A 37 4.08 -2.11 -0.07
CA ILE A 37 4.60 -1.13 -1.01
C ILE A 37 6.12 -1.21 -1.02
N HIS A 38 6.71 -1.52 -2.17
CA HIS A 38 8.16 -1.63 -2.34
C HIS A 38 8.71 -0.51 -3.22
N SER A 39 9.95 -0.12 -2.92
CA SER A 39 10.80 0.74 -3.77
C SER A 39 11.42 -0.08 -4.90
N ASP A 40 11.75 0.57 -6.02
CA ASP A 40 12.56 -0.01 -7.10
C ASP A 40 14.08 -0.04 -6.79
N GLY A 41 14.50 0.54 -5.66
CA GLY A 41 15.89 0.49 -5.18
C GLY A 41 16.04 0.63 -3.66
N GLY A 42 17.19 0.18 -3.14
CA GLY A 42 17.69 0.47 -1.79
C GLY A 42 17.05 -0.27 -0.61
N ALA A 43 15.81 -0.76 -0.73
CA ALA A 43 15.08 -1.41 0.37
C ALA A 43 14.61 -2.82 0.00
N TYR A 44 15.16 -3.84 0.69
CA TYR A 44 14.67 -5.23 0.56
C TYR A 44 13.35 -5.46 1.31
N LYS A 45 13.04 -4.60 2.29
CA LYS A 45 11.76 -4.59 3.03
C LYS A 45 10.78 -3.62 2.35
N PRO A 46 9.46 -3.83 2.52
CA PRO A 46 8.47 -2.83 2.12
C PRO A 46 8.73 -1.49 2.82
N LEU A 47 8.43 -0.40 2.12
CA LEU A 47 8.43 0.96 2.70
C LEU A 47 7.22 1.17 3.63
N ASN A 48 6.05 0.71 3.19
CA ASN A 48 4.82 0.64 3.98
C ASN A 48 4.15 -0.72 3.76
N TRP A 49 3.45 -1.23 4.77
CA TRP A 49 2.63 -2.43 4.65
C TRP A 49 1.45 -2.39 5.61
N MET A 50 0.37 -3.08 5.24
CA MET A 50 -0.77 -3.37 6.11
C MET A 50 -0.95 -4.89 6.19
N ASN A 51 -1.01 -5.41 7.41
CA ASN A 51 -1.30 -6.82 7.65
C ASN A 51 -2.76 -7.11 7.32
N SER A 52 -3.04 -8.32 6.83
CA SER A 52 -4.41 -8.81 6.62
C SER A 52 -5.22 -8.80 7.92
N PRO A 53 -6.57 -8.75 7.82
CA PRO A 53 -7.35 -8.56 6.59
C PRO A 53 -7.46 -7.07 6.24
N ASN A 54 -7.50 -6.73 4.94
CA ASN A 54 -7.83 -5.38 4.48
C ASN A 54 -8.85 -5.44 3.35
N VAL A 55 -9.62 -4.35 3.22
CA VAL A 55 -10.50 -4.09 2.07
C VAL A 55 -9.81 -3.08 1.17
N ILE A 56 -9.87 -3.32 -0.14
CA ILE A 56 -9.37 -2.38 -1.15
C ILE A 56 -10.59 -1.77 -1.85
N GLU A 57 -10.75 -0.46 -1.70
CA GLU A 57 -11.69 0.36 -2.45
C GLU A 57 -10.95 0.91 -3.68
N ASP A 58 -11.41 0.57 -4.88
CA ASP A 58 -10.87 1.08 -6.14
C ASP A 58 -11.70 2.29 -6.60
N ASN A 59 -11.18 3.50 -6.39
CA ASN A 59 -11.86 4.75 -6.73
C ASN A 59 -11.57 5.21 -8.16
N THR A 60 -11.09 4.32 -9.04
CA THR A 60 -10.68 4.60 -10.43
C THR A 60 -9.37 5.39 -10.56
N ASP A 61 -9.18 6.46 -9.79
CA ASP A 61 -7.96 7.29 -9.81
C ASP A 61 -6.95 6.90 -8.72
N HIS A 62 -7.43 6.39 -7.59
CA HIS A 62 -6.60 5.90 -6.50
C HIS A 62 -7.25 4.71 -5.79
N TRP A 63 -6.46 4.05 -4.95
CA TRP A 63 -6.95 3.00 -4.06
C TRP A 63 -6.95 3.49 -2.62
N ILE A 64 -7.95 3.05 -1.88
CA ILE A 64 -7.95 3.15 -0.42
C ILE A 64 -7.89 1.74 0.15
N VAL A 65 -6.94 1.48 1.03
CA VAL A 65 -6.77 0.19 1.70
C VAL A 65 -7.16 0.35 3.15
N ARG A 66 -8.27 -0.24 3.59
CA ARG A 66 -8.75 -0.11 4.97
C ARG A 66 -8.57 -1.39 5.76
N ASN A 67 -8.05 -1.26 6.99
CA ASN A 67 -8.07 -2.36 7.96
C ASN A 67 -9.41 -2.40 8.74
N PRO A 68 -9.66 -3.44 9.57
CA PRO A 68 -10.92 -3.56 10.33
C PRO A 68 -11.13 -2.48 11.39
N LYS A 69 -10.09 -1.71 11.74
CA LYS A 69 -10.17 -0.57 12.66
C LYS A 69 -10.48 0.74 11.94
N GLY A 70 -10.55 0.73 10.60
CA GLY A 70 -10.81 1.91 9.77
C GLY A 70 -9.58 2.75 9.45
N GLU A 71 -8.37 2.30 9.80
CA GLU A 71 -7.12 2.94 9.37
C GLU A 71 -6.95 2.76 7.86
N ALA A 72 -6.41 3.77 7.18
CA ALA A 72 -6.37 3.87 5.71
C ALA A 72 -5.06 4.48 5.20
#